data_AF-A0A9E4Y6H5-F1
#
_entry.id   AF-A0A9E4Y6H5-F1
#
_cell.length_a   1.000
_cell.length_b   1.000
_cell.length_c   1.000
_cell.angle_alpha   90.00
_cell.angle_beta   90.00
_cell.angle_gamma   90.00
#
_symmetry.space_group_name_H-M   'P 1'
#
loop_
_entity.id
_entity.type
_entity.pdbx_description
1 polymer ?
#
loop_
_entity_poly.entity_id
_entity_poly.type
_entity_poly.pdbx_seq_one_letter_code
_entity_poly.pdbx_strand_id
1 'polypeptide(L)' 'AEHMPWADQVFACGPTPMFEAMAAVVREMRTRKRVQVLLEERMGCGTGVCYGCAVFTRKGVRLVCRDGPRMELREAFG' A
#
# COMPACT_ATOMS: atom_id res chain seq x y z
N ALA A 1 -16.40 6.24 4.31
CA ALA A 1 -15.74 6.02 5.61
C ALA A 1 -16.64 5.38 6.68
N GLU A 2 -17.94 5.23 6.43
CA GLU A 2 -18.93 4.71 7.38
C GLU A 2 -18.58 3.34 7.99
N HIS A 3 -17.89 2.46 7.25
CA HIS A 3 -17.50 1.14 7.75
C HIS A 3 -16.24 1.15 8.63
N MET A 4 -15.49 2.26 8.66
CA MET A 4 -14.23 2.39 9.37
C MET A 4 -14.33 2.15 10.89
N PRO A 5 -15.39 2.57 11.62
CA PRO A 5 -15.46 2.41 13.08
C PRO A 5 -15.55 0.95 13.52
N TRP A 6 -16.30 0.11 12.82
CA TRP A 6 -16.55 -1.28 13.23
C TRP A 6 -15.70 -2.32 12.49
N ALA A 7 -15.16 -2.01 11.30
CA ALA A 7 -14.30 -2.96 10.58
C ALA A 7 -12.97 -3.19 11.30
N ASP A 8 -12.57 -4.44 11.56
CA ASP A 8 -11.30 -4.74 12.24
C ASP A 8 -10.07 -4.38 11.39
N GLN A 9 -10.19 -4.54 10.06
CA GLN A 9 -9.11 -4.30 9.12
C GLN A 9 -9.63 -3.87 7.75
N VAL A 10 -8.82 -3.10 7.02
CA VAL A 10 -9.13 -2.66 5.65
C VAL A 10 -8.11 -3.25 4.69
N PHE A 11 -8.60 -3.84 3.60
CA PHE A 11 -7.81 -4.33 2.48
C PHE A 11 -8.29 -3.65 1.20
N ALA A 12 -7.37 -3.32 0.29
CA ALA A 12 -7.72 -2.78 -1.02
C ALA A 12 -6.72 -3.23 -2.10
N CYS A 13 -7.22 -3.31 -3.34
CA CYS A 13 -6.44 -3.53 -4.54
C CYS A 13 -6.99 -2.58 -5.61
N GLY A 14 -6.12 -1.88 -6.33
CA GLY A 14 -6.52 -0.90 -7.31
C GLY A 14 -5.37 0.01 -7.72
N PRO A 15 -5.65 1.06 -8.52
CA PRO A 15 -4.61 1.90 -9.09
C PRO A 15 -4.06 2.90 -8.07
N THR A 16 -2.84 3.39 -8.29
CA THR A 16 -2.15 4.37 -7.42
C THR A 16 -3.02 5.58 -7.02
N PRO A 17 -3.77 6.25 -7.92
CA PRO A 17 -4.62 7.39 -7.54
C PRO A 17 -5.70 7.02 -6.52
N MET A 18 -6.19 5.78 -6.54
CA MET A 18 -7.14 5.29 -5.53
C MET A 18 -6.48 5.24 -4.15
N PHE A 19 -5.25 4.72 -4.06
CA PHE A 19 -4.52 4.64 -2.81
C PHE A 19 -4.12 6.01 -2.26
N GLU A 20 -3.76 6.96 -3.11
CA GLU A 20 -3.50 8.35 -2.71
C GLU A 20 -4.76 9.00 -2.09
N ALA A 21 -5.92 8.81 -2.73
CA ALA A 21 -7.19 9.29 -2.20
C ALA A 21 -7.55 8.60 -0.87
N MET A 22 -7.34 7.29 -0.76
CA MET A 22 -7.52 6.55 0.49
C MET A 22 -6.59 7.04 1.60
N ALA A 23 -5.34 7.36 1.29
CA ALA A 23 -4.36 7.84 2.25
C ALA A 23 -4.77 9.21 2.82
N ALA A 24 -5.30 10.11 1.98
CA ALA A 24 -5.86 11.39 2.41
C ALA A 24 -7.03 11.18 3.41
N VAL A 25 -7.97 10.31 3.07
CA VAL A 25 -9.15 9.99 3.89
C VAL A 25 -8.74 9.36 5.24
N VAL A 26 -7.80 8.41 5.22
CA VAL A 26 -7.25 7.75 6.42
C VAL A 26 -6.47 8.73 7.32
N ARG A 27 -5.81 9.73 6.74
CA ARG A 27 -5.14 10.81 7.48
C ARG A 27 -6.15 11.75 8.14
N GLU A 28 -7.21 12.17 7.45
CA GLU A 28 -8.26 13.05 7.97
C GLU A 28 -9.01 12.43 9.15
N MET A 29 -9.34 11.14 9.07
CA MET A 29 -10.01 10.43 10.16
C MET A 29 -9.14 10.20 11.40
N ARG A 30 -7.82 10.46 11.34
CA ARG A 30 -6.87 10.19 12.44
C ARG A 30 -6.96 8.76 13.00
N THR A 31 -7.38 7.81 12.17
CA THR A 31 -7.57 6.41 12.58
C THR A 31 -6.23 5.69 12.74
N ARG A 32 -6.11 4.84 13.76
CA ARG A 32 -4.95 3.94 13.96
C ARG A 32 -5.13 2.58 13.28
N LYS A 33 -6.25 2.34 12.60
CA LYS A 33 -6.49 1.07 11.90
C LYS A 33 -5.49 0.89 10.77
N ARG A 34 -4.98 -0.34 10.64
CA ARG A 34 -4.04 -0.70 9.58
C ARG A 34 -4.81 -0.89 8.28
N VAL A 35 -4.34 -0.23 7.22
CA VAL A 35 -4.87 -0.40 5.87
C VAL A 35 -3.83 -1.11 5.04
N GLN A 36 -4.19 -2.27 4.49
CA GLN A 36 -3.30 -3.07 3.66
C GLN A 36 -3.70 -2.90 2.20
N VAL A 37 -2.73 -2.60 1.35
CA VAL A 37 -2.94 -2.38 -0.08
C VAL A 37 -2.12 -3.37 -0.89
N LEU A 38 -2.70 -3.91 -1.96
CA LEU A 38 -1.98 -4.69 -2.94
C LEU A 38 -1.50 -3.75 -4.04
N LEU A 39 -0.18 -3.64 -4.19
CA LEU A 39 0.44 -2.83 -5.24
C LEU A 39 0.67 -3.67 -6.49
N GLU A 40 0.38 -3.04 -7.63
CA GLU A 40 0.72 -3.55 -8.94
C GLU A 40 1.87 -2.73 -9.49
N GLU A 41 2.95 -3.40 -9.89
CA GLU A 41 4.11 -2.79 -10.53
C GLU A 41 4.56 -3.64 -11.70
N ARG A 42 5.27 -3.03 -12.63
CA ARG A 42 5.87 -3.78 -13.75
C ARG A 42 6.96 -4.70 -13.21
N MET A 43 6.79 -6.00 -13.41
CA MET A 43 7.76 -7.00 -12.99
C MET A 43 8.56 -7.52 -14.18
N GLY A 44 9.89 -7.53 -14.05
CA GLY A 44 10.78 -8.24 -14.96
C GLY A 44 11.05 -9.66 -14.48
N CYS A 45 11.84 -9.80 -13.41
CA CYS A 45 12.28 -11.12 -12.93
C CYS A 45 11.32 -11.83 -11.96
N GLY A 46 10.46 -11.11 -11.24
CA GLY A 46 9.57 -11.70 -10.21
C GLY A 46 10.26 -12.31 -8.98
N THR A 47 11.59 -12.24 -8.88
CA THR A 47 12.39 -12.92 -7.82
C THR A 47 13.22 -11.94 -6.98
N GLY A 48 13.06 -10.64 -7.19
CA GLY A 48 13.75 -9.59 -6.44
C GLY A 48 15.19 -9.29 -6.89
N VAL A 49 15.62 -9.82 -8.03
CA VAL A 49 16.98 -9.61 -8.56
C VAL A 49 17.10 -8.33 -9.40
N CYS A 50 16.10 -8.05 -10.25
CA CYS A 50 16.21 -6.97 -11.24
C CYS A 50 15.74 -5.59 -10.74
N TYR A 51 15.15 -5.50 -9.54
CA TYR A 51 14.62 -4.26 -8.94
C TYR A 51 13.56 -3.50 -9.77
N GLY A 52 13.05 -4.09 -10.86
CA GLY A 52 12.09 -3.44 -11.75
C GLY A 52 10.72 -3.11 -11.10
N CYS A 53 10.39 -3.79 -10.01
CA CYS A 53 9.17 -3.56 -9.23
C CYS A 53 9.45 -2.89 -7.87
N ALA A 54 10.42 -1.97 -7.85
CA ALA A 54 10.77 -1.23 -6.65
C ALA A 54 9.71 -0.17 -6.32
N VAL A 55 9.36 -0.07 -5.03
CA VAL A 55 8.48 0.92 -4.45
C VAL A 55 9.27 1.67 -3.38
N PHE A 56 9.31 2.99 -3.49
CA PHE A 56 9.97 3.86 -2.52
C PHE A 56 9.01 4.15 -1.38
N THR A 57 9.21 3.49 -0.26
CA THR A 57 8.37 3.67 0.92
C THR A 57 9.08 4.52 1.98
N ARG A 58 8.33 4.94 3.00
CA ARG A 58 8.90 5.63 4.17
C ARG A 58 9.87 4.77 4.98
N LYS A 59 9.88 3.45 4.77
CA LYS A 59 10.80 2.50 5.40
C LYS A 59 11.93 2.05 4.46
N GLY A 60 12.16 2.79 3.38
CA GLY A 60 13.15 2.48 2.36
C GLY A 60 12.54 1.77 1.15
N VAL A 61 13.42 1.29 0.27
CA VAL A 61 13.02 0.61 -0.97
C VAL A 61 12.48 -0.78 -0.64
N ARG A 62 11.31 -1.10 -1.18
CA ARG A 62 10.66 -2.40 -1.07
C ARG A 62 10.33 -2.92 -2.46
N LEU A 63 10.47 -4.22 -2.70
CA LEU A 63 10.18 -4.83 -4.00
C LEU A 63 8.81 -5.51 -3.97
N VAL A 64 7.91 -5.18 -4.90
CA VAL A 64 6.57 -5.78 -4.93
C VAL A 64 6.62 -7.31 -5.00
N CYS A 65 7.53 -7.87 -5.82
CA CYS A 65 7.65 -9.32 -5.98
C CYS A 65 8.29 -10.07 -4.79
N ARG A 66 8.98 -9.37 -3.87
CA ARG A 66 9.73 -9.99 -2.76
C ARG A 66 9.22 -9.58 -1.38
N ASP A 67 8.99 -8.28 -1.19
CA ASP A 67 8.52 -7.70 0.07
C ASP A 67 7.00 -7.44 0.07
N GLY A 68 6.39 -7.42 -1.12
CA GLY A 68 4.96 -7.22 -1.36
C GLY A 68 4.24 -8.54 -1.74
N PRO A 69 3.17 -8.46 -2.57
CA PRO A 69 2.54 -7.25 -3.13
C PRO A 69 1.75 -6.45 -2.08
N ARG A 70 1.48 -7.05 -0.91
CA ARG A 70 0.78 -6.41 0.20
C ARG A 70 1.71 -5.43 0.94
N MET A 71 1.35 -4.16 0.97
CA MET A 71 2.04 -3.12 1.74
C MET A 71 1.06 -2.37 2.65
N GLU A 72 1.59 -1.66 3.65
CA GLU A 72 0.77 -0.79 4.50
C GLU A 72 0.59 0.58 3.82
N LEU A 73 -0.65 1.10 3.82
CA LEU A 73 -1.01 2.30 3.06
C LEU A 73 -0.22 3.54 3.48
N ARG A 74 -0.04 3.80 4.78
CA ARG A 74 0.70 4.96 5.30
C ARG A 74 2.21 4.83 5.06
N GLU A 75 2.71 3.61 4.90
CA GLU A 75 4.09 3.35 4.53
C GLU A 75 4.35 3.63 3.04
N ALA A 76 3.42 3.25 2.16
CA ALA A 76 3.54 3.39 0.71
C ALA A 76 3.07 4.77 0.17
N PHE A 77 2.09 5.41 0.81
CA PHE A 77 1.42 6.64 0.32
C PHE A 77 1.21 7.71 1.40
N GLY A 78 1.90 7.60 2.56
CA GLY A 78 1.69 8.49 3.72
C GLY A 78 2.69 9.62 3.87
#